data_AF-A0A929NIX3-F1
#
_entry.id   AF-A0A929NIX3-F1
#
_cell.length_a   1.000
_cell.length_b   1.000
_cell.length_c   1.000
_cell.angle_alpha   90.00
_cell.angle_beta   90.00
_cell.angle_gamma   90.00
#
_symmetry.space_group_name_H-M   'P 1'
#
loop_
_entity.id
_entity.type
_entity.pdbx_description
1 polymer ?
#
loop_
_entity_poly.entity_id
_entity_poly.type
_entity_poly.pdbx_seq_one_letter_code
_entity_poly.pdbx_strand_id
1 'polypeptide(L)'
;AIESVTTICSYATRAGAKIFNCMSVEDVMIREGRVIGLVISWSPVEIAGLHVDPLTITAKSVIDATGHDTEVLRVIERKADVELYTESGKIMGERSLWAEKAEPLTVENTKKICPGVYVAGMSANAAFGGPRMGPIFGGMLLSGKKVAELIIDKD
;
A
#
# COMPACT_ATOMS: atom_id res chain seq x y z
N ALA A 1 -18.23 12.58 -0.11
CA ALA A 1 -16.77 12.40 -0.12
C ALA A 1 -16.11 12.98 1.13
N ILE A 2 -16.13 14.31 1.34
CA ILE A 2 -15.46 14.96 2.48
C ILE A 2 -15.92 14.40 3.83
N GLU A 3 -17.23 14.42 4.11
CA GLU A 3 -17.80 13.91 5.36
C GLU A 3 -17.42 12.45 5.61
N SER A 4 -17.56 11.59 4.59
CA SER A 4 -17.24 10.17 4.70
C SER A 4 -15.76 9.92 5.07
N VAL A 5 -14.83 10.56 4.36
CA VAL A 5 -13.38 10.36 4.57
C VAL A 5 -12.93 10.96 5.92
N THR A 6 -13.40 12.16 6.26
CA THR A 6 -13.07 12.79 7.55
C THR A 6 -13.64 12.01 8.72
N THR A 7 -14.84 11.45 8.58
CA THR A 7 -15.45 10.56 9.58
C THR A 7 -14.61 9.30 9.75
N ILE A 8 -14.26 8.59 8.67
CA ILE A 8 -13.40 7.39 8.74
C ILE A 8 -12.07 7.69 9.44
N CYS A 9 -11.41 8.81 9.09
CA CYS A 9 -10.16 9.24 9.72
C CYS A 9 -10.33 9.50 11.23
N SER A 10 -11.41 10.20 11.61
CA SER A 10 -11.77 10.45 13.01
C SER A 10 -11.97 9.14 13.78
N TYR A 11 -12.70 8.17 13.22
CA TYR A 11 -12.89 6.86 13.87
C TYR A 11 -11.59 6.05 13.95
N ALA A 12 -10.77 6.05 12.91
CA ALA A 12 -9.49 5.34 12.90
C ALA A 12 -8.53 5.86 13.98
N THR A 13 -8.41 7.19 14.10
CA THR A 13 -7.57 7.81 15.14
C THR A 13 -8.09 7.55 16.55
N ARG A 14 -9.41 7.61 16.76
CA ARG A 14 -10.05 7.24 18.03
C ARG A 14 -9.87 5.76 18.40
N ALA A 15 -9.75 4.89 17.41
CA ALA A 15 -9.43 3.47 17.60
C ALA A 15 -7.94 3.21 17.88
N GLY A 16 -7.08 4.25 17.83
CA GLY A 16 -5.66 4.18 18.18
C GLY A 16 -4.70 4.30 17.00
N ALA A 17 -5.18 4.48 15.77
CA ALA A 17 -4.31 4.71 14.62
C ALA A 17 -3.59 6.07 14.74
N LYS A 18 -2.26 6.07 14.57
CA LYS A 18 -1.47 7.30 14.48
C LYS A 18 -1.30 7.67 13.00
N ILE A 19 -1.58 8.93 12.66
CA ILE A 19 -1.47 9.43 11.29
C ILE A 19 -0.35 10.45 11.23
N PHE A 20 0.64 10.18 10.38
CA PHE A 20 1.72 11.10 10.05
C PHE A 20 1.51 11.57 8.61
N ASN A 21 0.98 12.77 8.43
CA ASN A 21 0.84 13.40 7.12
C ASN A 21 2.15 14.08 6.69
N CYS A 22 2.24 14.44 5.40
CA CYS A 22 3.43 15.09 4.82
C CYS A 22 4.71 14.25 4.98
N MET A 23 4.55 12.93 4.96
CA MET A 23 5.62 11.95 4.95
C MET A 23 5.57 11.17 3.63
N SER A 24 6.74 10.87 3.10
CA SER A 24 6.93 10.02 1.93
C SER A 24 7.70 8.76 2.32
N VAL A 25 7.51 7.67 1.57
CA VAL A 25 8.32 6.46 1.69
C VAL A 25 9.43 6.51 0.65
N GLU A 26 10.67 6.66 1.10
CA GLU A 26 11.85 6.71 0.23
C GLU A 26 12.41 5.30 -0.04
N ASP A 27 12.39 4.44 0.97
CA ASP A 27 12.89 3.08 0.89
C ASP A 27 12.18 2.11 1.86
N VAL A 28 12.55 0.82 1.81
CA VAL A 28 12.10 -0.20 2.75
C VAL A 28 13.27 -0.77 3.56
N MET A 29 13.00 -1.19 4.79
CA MET A 29 13.97 -1.93 5.59
C MET A 29 13.84 -3.43 5.31
N ILE A 30 14.93 -4.08 4.89
CA ILE A 30 14.95 -5.53 4.61
C ILE A 30 15.97 -6.28 5.47
N ARG A 31 15.56 -7.46 5.94
CA ARG A 31 16.41 -8.47 6.59
C ARG A 31 16.01 -9.84 6.07
N GLU A 32 16.98 -10.61 5.58
CA GLU A 32 16.78 -12.01 5.16
C GLU A 32 15.59 -12.19 4.18
N GLY A 33 15.47 -11.31 3.19
CA GLY A 33 14.39 -11.36 2.19
C GLY A 33 13.00 -10.95 2.71
N ARG A 34 12.91 -10.41 3.94
CA ARG A 34 11.68 -9.90 4.54
C ARG A 34 11.73 -8.39 4.77
N VAL A 35 10.66 -7.70 4.39
CA VAL A 35 10.43 -6.29 4.77
C VAL A 35 10.03 -6.21 6.24
N ILE A 36 10.75 -5.38 7.00
CA ILE A 36 10.59 -5.22 8.45
C ILE A 36 10.32 -3.77 8.87
N GLY A 37 10.08 -2.88 7.91
CA GLY A 37 9.91 -1.46 8.17
C GLY A 37 10.03 -0.61 6.92
N LEU A 38 9.90 0.69 7.11
CA LEU A 38 9.97 1.72 6.09
C LEU A 38 11.09 2.71 6.41
N VAL A 39 11.70 3.24 5.35
CA VAL A 39 12.55 4.42 5.38
C VAL A 39 11.69 5.57 4.86
N ILE A 40 11.54 6.61 5.68
CA ILE A 40 10.62 7.71 5.43
C ILE A 40 11.33 9.04 5.48
N SER A 41 10.85 9.98 4.69
CA SER A 41 11.30 11.37 4.70
C SER A 41 10.10 12.30 4.78
N TRP A 42 10.37 13.57 5.09
CA TRP A 42 9.36 14.61 5.01
C TRP A 42 9.13 14.95 3.54
N SER A 43 7.89 14.89 3.06
CA SER A 43 7.60 15.19 1.64
C SER A 43 8.11 16.57 1.18
N PRO A 44 8.09 17.65 2.01
CA PRO A 44 8.71 18.92 1.63
C PRO A 44 10.22 18.87 1.36
N VAL A 45 10.97 18.01 2.05
CA VAL A 45 12.41 17.82 1.83
C VAL A 45 12.65 17.25 0.43
N GLU A 46 11.86 16.23 0.06
CA GLU A 46 11.92 15.62 -1.28
C GLU A 46 11.50 16.61 -2.37
N ILE A 47 10.38 17.32 -2.18
CA ILE A 47 9.86 18.32 -3.12
C ILE A 47 10.89 19.44 -3.35
N ALA A 48 11.58 19.86 -2.30
CA ALA A 48 12.59 20.92 -2.37
C ALA A 48 13.97 20.43 -2.88
N GLY A 49 14.16 19.11 -3.06
CA GLY A 49 15.44 18.54 -3.47
C GLY A 49 16.56 18.75 -2.46
N LEU A 50 16.23 18.77 -1.17
CA LEU A 50 17.19 18.98 -0.09
C LEU A 50 17.88 17.68 0.30
N HIS A 51 19.17 17.76 0.63
CA HIS A 51 19.99 16.62 1.05
C HIS A 51 19.87 16.43 2.56
N VAL A 52 18.80 15.80 3.01
CA VAL A 52 18.58 15.46 4.42
C VAL A 52 18.38 13.95 4.51
N ASP A 53 19.11 13.30 5.40
CA ASP A 53 18.98 11.86 5.60
C ASP A 53 17.58 11.47 6.11
N PRO A 54 17.02 10.35 5.62
CA PRO A 54 15.70 9.90 6.04
C PRO A 54 15.71 9.25 7.43
N LEU A 55 14.52 9.00 7.95
CA LEU A 55 14.29 8.27 9.21
C LEU A 55 13.77 6.85 8.93
N THR A 56 13.83 5.99 9.94
CA THR A 56 13.34 4.61 9.84
C THR A 56 12.22 4.31 10.84
N ILE A 57 11.20 3.57 10.39
CA ILE A 57 10.15 3.02 11.25
C ILE A 57 10.06 1.51 11.03
N THR A 58 10.23 0.73 12.11
CA THR A 58 10.06 -0.72 12.08
C THR A 58 8.59 -1.11 12.15
N ALA A 59 8.20 -2.16 11.43
CA ALA A 59 6.86 -2.73 11.46
C ALA A 59 6.89 -4.25 11.28
N LYS A 60 5.96 -4.96 11.95
CA LYS A 60 5.78 -6.41 11.74
C LYS A 60 5.30 -6.74 10.32
N SER A 61 4.42 -5.87 9.81
CA SER A 61 3.77 -5.95 8.51
C SER A 61 3.62 -4.54 7.94
N VAL A 62 3.85 -4.40 6.65
CA VAL A 62 3.64 -3.17 5.87
C VAL A 62 2.47 -3.40 4.90
N ILE A 63 1.65 -2.37 4.67
CA ILE A 63 0.58 -2.40 3.69
C ILE A 63 0.88 -1.31 2.66
N ASP A 64 1.07 -1.67 1.40
CA ASP A 64 1.03 -0.72 0.30
C ASP A 64 -0.44 -0.44 -0.05
N ALA A 65 -0.88 0.76 0.30
CA ALA A 65 -2.16 1.34 -0.08
C ALA A 65 -1.97 2.73 -0.73
N THR A 66 -0.83 2.96 -1.40
CA THR A 66 -0.50 4.23 -2.07
C THR A 66 -1.25 4.42 -3.39
N GLY A 67 -2.10 3.47 -3.78
CA GLY A 67 -2.99 3.56 -4.93
C GLY A 67 -2.32 3.09 -6.22
N HIS A 68 -2.65 3.75 -7.32
CA HIS A 68 -2.22 3.36 -8.67
C HIS A 68 -0.69 3.31 -8.84
N ASP A 69 0.02 4.17 -8.11
CA ASP A 69 1.46 4.32 -8.25
C ASP A 69 2.24 3.22 -7.55
N THR A 70 1.66 2.49 -6.59
CA THR A 70 2.31 1.36 -5.88
C THR A 70 3.72 1.73 -5.40
N GLU A 71 3.85 2.87 -4.72
CA GLU A 71 5.14 3.53 -4.46
C GLU A 71 6.07 2.62 -3.65
N VAL A 72 5.52 1.92 -2.65
CA VAL A 72 6.29 0.99 -1.81
C VAL A 72 6.71 -0.25 -2.62
N LEU A 73 5.81 -0.79 -3.45
CA LEU A 73 6.17 -1.93 -4.31
C LEU A 73 7.23 -1.55 -5.34
N ARG A 74 7.18 -0.35 -5.91
CA ARG A 74 8.18 0.11 -6.89
C ARG A 74 9.57 0.23 -6.26
N VAL A 75 9.63 0.68 -5.02
CA VAL A 75 10.87 0.68 -4.23
C VAL A 75 11.38 -0.75 -4.05
N ILE A 76 10.50 -1.68 -3.64
CA ILE A 76 10.85 -3.10 -3.47
C ILE A 76 11.35 -3.69 -4.79
N GLU A 77 10.58 -3.61 -5.87
CA GLU A 77 10.98 -4.16 -7.18
C GLU A 77 12.32 -3.60 -7.68
N ARG A 78 12.61 -2.33 -7.41
CA ARG A 78 13.84 -1.66 -7.86
C ARG A 78 15.05 -1.98 -7.00
N LYS A 79 14.89 -2.08 -5.68
CA LYS A 79 16.01 -2.08 -4.72
C LYS A 79 16.12 -3.36 -3.89
N ALA A 80 15.04 -4.11 -3.76
CA ALA A 80 14.99 -5.34 -2.98
C ALA A 80 15.27 -6.56 -3.85
N ASP A 81 16.05 -7.50 -3.33
CA ASP A 81 16.23 -8.82 -3.91
C ASP A 81 15.06 -9.75 -3.48
N VAL A 82 13.83 -9.34 -3.82
CA VAL A 82 12.59 -10.03 -3.44
C VAL A 82 11.63 -10.03 -4.63
N GLU A 83 11.18 -11.21 -5.04
CA GLU A 83 10.13 -11.36 -6.03
C GLU A 83 8.74 -11.09 -5.42
N LEU A 84 7.90 -10.39 -6.18
CA LEU A 84 6.50 -10.22 -5.82
C LEU A 84 5.73 -11.50 -6.17
N TYR A 85 4.71 -11.83 -5.36
CA TYR A 85 3.84 -13.00 -5.57
C TYR A 85 2.82 -12.80 -6.70
N THR A 86 3.22 -12.09 -7.75
CA THR A 86 2.49 -11.91 -9.01
C THR A 86 2.96 -12.97 -10.01
N GLU A 87 2.22 -13.13 -11.10
CA GLU A 87 2.59 -14.10 -12.15
C GLU A 87 3.95 -13.79 -12.80
N SER A 88 4.34 -12.51 -12.83
CA SER A 88 5.60 -12.05 -13.44
C SER A 88 6.76 -11.89 -12.45
N GLY A 89 6.54 -12.12 -11.14
CA GLY A 89 7.50 -11.76 -10.10
C GLY A 89 7.65 -10.24 -9.86
N LYS A 90 6.89 -9.42 -10.61
CA LYS A 90 6.98 -7.94 -10.68
C LYS A 90 5.60 -7.29 -10.68
N ILE A 91 5.54 -5.97 -10.59
CA ILE A 91 4.30 -5.19 -10.72
C ILE A 91 3.77 -5.37 -12.14
N MET A 92 2.54 -5.87 -12.27
CA MET A 92 1.92 -6.14 -13.57
C MET A 92 1.30 -4.90 -14.22
N GLY A 93 1.03 -3.86 -13.43
CA GLY A 93 0.49 -2.57 -13.87
C GLY A 93 -1.04 -2.56 -13.99
N GLU A 94 -1.64 -1.40 -13.70
CA GLU A 94 -3.08 -1.21 -13.86
C GLU A 94 -3.54 -1.29 -15.32
N ARG A 95 -4.74 -1.83 -15.54
CA ARG A 95 -5.45 -1.82 -16.83
C ARG A 95 -6.53 -0.74 -16.90
N SER A 96 -6.99 -0.48 -18.14
CA SER A 96 -8.09 0.46 -18.43
C SER A 96 -9.36 0.19 -17.63
N LEU A 97 -10.22 1.21 -17.56
CA LEU A 97 -11.40 1.20 -16.70
C LEU A 97 -12.40 0.10 -17.05
N TRP A 98 -12.74 -0.71 -16.04
CA TRP A 98 -13.86 -1.65 -16.05
C TRP A 98 -14.35 -1.85 -14.62
N ALA A 99 -15.25 -0.97 -14.17
CA ALA A 99 -15.68 -0.90 -12.78
C ALA A 99 -16.26 -2.20 -12.21
N GLU A 100 -17.17 -2.85 -12.94
CA GLU A 100 -17.82 -4.10 -12.52
C GLU A 100 -16.82 -5.23 -12.25
N LYS A 101 -15.72 -5.27 -13.01
CA LYS A 101 -14.66 -6.25 -12.84
C LYS A 101 -13.63 -5.80 -11.80
N ALA A 102 -13.32 -4.50 -11.76
CA ALA A 102 -12.31 -3.92 -10.89
C ALA A 102 -12.68 -3.99 -9.40
N GLU A 103 -13.94 -3.73 -9.05
CA GLU A 103 -14.44 -3.74 -7.66
C GLU A 103 -14.21 -5.09 -6.94
N PRO A 104 -14.70 -6.24 -7.45
CA PRO A 104 -14.47 -7.54 -6.82
C PRO A 104 -12.99 -7.94 -6.88
N LEU A 105 -12.31 -7.70 -8.02
CA LEU A 105 -10.89 -8.02 -8.16
C LEU A 105 -10.02 -7.26 -7.14
N THR A 106 -10.37 -6.02 -6.79
CA THR A 106 -9.64 -5.28 -5.76
C THR A 106 -9.60 -6.07 -4.45
N VAL A 107 -10.75 -6.60 -4.04
CA VAL A 107 -10.87 -7.38 -2.81
C VAL A 107 -10.15 -8.72 -2.95
N GLU A 108 -10.26 -9.40 -4.09
CA GLU A 108 -9.55 -10.66 -4.35
C GLU A 108 -8.03 -10.49 -4.33
N ASN A 109 -7.53 -9.45 -5.00
CA ASN A 109 -6.11 -9.11 -5.10
C ASN A 109 -5.53 -8.53 -3.81
N THR A 110 -6.36 -8.17 -2.84
CA THR A 110 -5.91 -7.76 -1.51
C THR A 110 -5.39 -8.98 -0.76
N LYS A 111 -4.06 -9.09 -0.69
CA LYS A 111 -3.35 -10.20 -0.05
C LYS A 111 -1.89 -9.83 0.20
N LYS A 112 -1.15 -10.76 0.81
CA LYS A 112 0.30 -10.65 0.97
C LYS A 112 0.97 -10.68 -0.41
N ILE A 113 1.84 -9.73 -0.70
CA ILE A 113 2.52 -9.59 -2.01
C ILE A 113 3.98 -10.05 -1.95
N CYS A 114 4.63 -9.98 -0.80
CA CYS A 114 5.95 -10.54 -0.53
C CYS A 114 6.15 -10.70 0.99
N PRO A 115 7.25 -11.30 1.49
CA PRO A 115 7.47 -11.43 2.92
C PRO A 115 7.48 -10.08 3.65
N GLY A 116 6.49 -9.87 4.53
CA GLY A 116 6.35 -8.64 5.32
C GLY A 116 5.44 -7.56 4.71
N VAL A 117 4.98 -7.73 3.47
CA VAL A 117 4.19 -6.71 2.76
C VAL A 117 2.85 -7.26 2.25
N TYR A 118 1.81 -6.47 2.42
CA TYR A 118 0.47 -6.67 1.87
C TYR A 118 0.12 -5.52 0.92
N VAL A 119 -0.86 -5.75 0.05
CA VAL A 119 -1.43 -4.71 -0.81
C VAL A 119 -2.91 -4.56 -0.55
N ALA A 120 -3.41 -3.33 -0.63
CA ALA A 120 -4.83 -3.00 -0.50
C ALA A 120 -5.22 -1.83 -1.42
N GLY A 121 -6.51 -1.66 -1.64
CA GLY A 121 -7.07 -0.66 -2.54
C GLY A 121 -6.51 -0.80 -3.96
N MET A 122 -6.29 0.34 -4.62
CA MET A 122 -5.79 0.34 -5.99
C MET A 122 -4.37 -0.21 -6.14
N SER A 123 -3.54 -0.19 -5.09
CA SER A 123 -2.24 -0.85 -5.12
C SER A 123 -2.38 -2.36 -5.40
N ALA A 124 -3.46 -2.99 -4.92
CA ALA A 124 -3.72 -4.40 -5.18
C ALA A 124 -4.00 -4.67 -6.67
N ASN A 125 -4.88 -3.90 -7.31
CA ASN A 125 -5.14 -4.09 -8.74
C ASN A 125 -3.93 -3.70 -9.59
N ALA A 126 -3.21 -2.63 -9.25
CA ALA A 126 -2.00 -2.25 -9.97
C ALA A 126 -0.89 -3.31 -9.85
N ALA A 127 -0.72 -3.94 -8.68
CA ALA A 127 0.24 -5.02 -8.49
C ALA A 127 -0.10 -6.25 -9.35
N PHE A 128 -1.38 -6.66 -9.37
CA PHE A 128 -1.84 -7.91 -9.98
C PHE A 128 -2.46 -7.77 -11.38
N GLY A 129 -2.35 -6.61 -12.04
CA GLY A 129 -2.81 -6.47 -13.43
C GLY A 129 -4.33 -6.26 -13.59
N GLY A 130 -5.01 -5.75 -12.56
CA GLY A 130 -6.44 -5.48 -12.56
C GLY A 130 -6.83 -4.16 -13.24
N PRO A 131 -8.08 -4.01 -13.69
CA PRO A 131 -8.60 -2.74 -14.21
C PRO A 131 -8.86 -1.72 -13.08
N ARG A 132 -8.94 -0.43 -13.45
CA ARG A 132 -9.47 0.64 -12.57
C ARG A 132 -11.00 0.66 -12.54
N MET A 133 -11.59 1.22 -11.48
CA MET A 133 -13.05 1.33 -11.32
C MET A 133 -13.65 2.73 -11.49
N GLY A 134 -12.85 3.79 -11.47
CA GLY A 134 -13.40 5.16 -11.48
C GLY A 134 -14.00 5.54 -10.11
N PRO A 135 -15.03 6.40 -10.03
CA PRO A 135 -15.49 6.99 -8.78
C PRO A 135 -16.47 6.09 -8.00
N ILE A 136 -16.11 4.82 -7.81
CA ILE A 136 -16.80 3.85 -6.95
C ILE A 136 -15.79 3.27 -5.95
N PHE A 137 -16.21 3.09 -4.69
CA PHE A 137 -15.29 2.90 -3.57
C PHE A 137 -15.64 1.70 -2.67
N GLY A 138 -16.60 0.85 -3.07
CA GLY A 138 -17.01 -0.32 -2.27
C GLY A 138 -15.85 -1.29 -2.09
N GLY A 139 -15.18 -1.62 -3.19
CA GLY A 139 -14.00 -2.47 -3.24
C GLY A 139 -12.83 -1.91 -2.43
N MET A 140 -12.67 -0.58 -2.37
CA MET A 140 -11.64 0.06 -1.55
C MET A 140 -11.85 -0.19 -0.06
N LEU A 141 -13.07 0.00 0.44
CA LEU A 141 -13.39 -0.19 1.85
C LEU A 141 -13.35 -1.68 2.24
N LEU A 142 -13.89 -2.56 1.40
CA LEU A 142 -13.85 -4.00 1.62
C LEU A 142 -12.43 -4.57 1.54
N SER A 143 -11.60 -4.03 0.65
CA SER A 143 -10.17 -4.33 0.58
C SER A 143 -9.46 -3.93 1.89
N GLY A 144 -9.67 -2.70 2.37
CA GLY A 144 -9.10 -2.24 3.65
C GLY A 144 -9.51 -3.13 4.83
N LYS A 145 -10.78 -3.54 4.88
CA LYS A 145 -11.27 -4.49 5.89
C LYS A 145 -10.57 -5.85 5.77
N LYS A 146 -10.52 -6.44 4.57
CA LYS A 146 -9.90 -7.75 4.34
C LYS A 146 -8.42 -7.76 4.73
N VAL A 147 -7.65 -6.74 4.36
CA VAL A 147 -6.21 -6.71 4.73
C VAL A 147 -6.01 -6.61 6.24
N ALA A 148 -6.89 -5.89 6.94
CA ALA A 148 -6.85 -5.83 8.40
C ALA A 148 -7.10 -7.21 9.03
N GLU A 149 -8.13 -7.93 8.57
CA GLU A 149 -8.44 -9.30 9.00
C GLU A 149 -7.26 -10.25 8.73
N LEU A 150 -6.67 -10.22 7.53
CA LEU A 150 -5.50 -11.03 7.16
C LEU A 150 -4.23 -10.77 7.99
N ILE A 151 -4.13 -9.61 8.63
CA ILE A 151 -3.00 -9.24 9.49
C ILE A 151 -3.31 -9.65 10.94
N ILE A 152 -4.53 -9.37 11.41
CA ILE A 152 -4.98 -9.74 12.76
C ILE A 152 -4.95 -11.26 12.94
N ASP A 153 -5.40 -12.04 11.94
CA ASP A 153 -5.44 -13.50 12.01
C ASP A 153 -4.04 -14.17 11.99
N LYS A 154 -2.97 -13.39 11.80
CA LYS A 154 -1.57 -13.89 11.81
C LYS A 154 -0.77 -13.51 13.05
N ASP A 155 -1.30 -12.63 13.90
CA ASP A 155 -0.79 -12.38 15.25
C ASP A 155 -1.47 -13.34 16.25
#